data_AF-A0A482ZN09-F1
#
_entry.id   AF-A0A482ZN09-F1
#
_cell.length_a   1.000
_cell.length_b   1.000
_cell.length_c   1.000
_cell.angle_alpha   90.00
_cell.angle_beta   90.00
_cell.angle_gamma   90.00
#
_symmetry.space_group_name_H-M   'P 1'
#
loop_
_entity.id
_entity.type
_entity.pdbx_description
1 polymer ?
#
loop_
_entity_poly.entity_id
_entity_poly.type
_entity_poly.pdbx_seq_one_letter_code
_entity_poly.pdbx_strand_id
1 'polypeptide(L)'
;MNATVACAGHLLCAELNALEHAMKHPQHPVVAIVGGAKVSTKLTLLESLSNVVDQLVPGGGIANTFIAAAGYAVGKSLYEPALLKQAQAIMESARSRGAEIPVPTDVRVGKQFSSDAVAQTKLVDEVAEDDFIFDIGPETARRYADIMKTAATIVWNGPLGVFEFEQFSQGTAMLGEAIADSPAFSIAGGGDTLAAIEKFKLADSMSYISTGGGAFLEFLEGKTLPAVEMLQSRAT
;
A
#
# COMPACT_ATOMS: atom_id res chain seq x y z
N MET A 1 15.56 -19.27 -33.55
CA MET A 1 16.41 -20.23 -32.82
C MET A 1 16.23 -19.93 -31.34
N ASN A 2 15.67 -20.86 -30.56
CA ASN A 2 15.59 -20.69 -29.11
C ASN A 2 16.95 -21.02 -28.50
N ALA A 3 17.37 -20.28 -27.47
CA ALA A 3 18.58 -20.61 -26.73
C ALA A 3 18.49 -22.05 -26.18
N THR A 4 19.61 -22.78 -26.23
CA THR A 4 19.72 -24.15 -25.73
C THR A 4 19.64 -24.21 -24.20
N VAL A 5 20.23 -23.22 -23.53
CA VAL A 5 20.17 -23.03 -22.07
C VAL A 5 19.54 -21.68 -21.78
N ALA A 6 18.64 -21.63 -20.81
CA ALA A 6 18.03 -20.39 -20.31
C ALA A 6 18.20 -20.33 -18.78
N CYS A 7 18.55 -19.16 -18.25
CA CYS A 7 18.74 -18.95 -16.82
C CYS A 7 18.28 -17.55 -16.39
N ALA A 8 18.04 -17.37 -15.09
CA ALA A 8 17.80 -16.07 -14.50
C ALA A 8 19.13 -15.41 -14.09
N GLY A 9 19.32 -14.14 -14.45
CA GLY A 9 20.44 -13.34 -13.97
C GLY A 9 20.25 -12.90 -12.52
N HIS A 10 21.31 -12.39 -11.90
CA HIS A 10 21.33 -12.04 -10.47
C HIS A 10 20.21 -11.09 -10.03
N LEU A 11 19.90 -10.06 -10.81
CA LEU A 11 18.84 -9.10 -10.48
C LEU A 11 17.46 -9.76 -10.46
N LEU A 12 17.16 -10.61 -11.45
CA LEU A 12 15.90 -11.34 -11.49
C LEU A 12 15.80 -12.34 -10.33
N CYS A 13 16.88 -13.05 -10.01
CA CYS A 13 16.90 -13.95 -8.85
C CYS A 13 16.67 -13.21 -7.53
N ALA A 14 17.32 -12.05 -7.34
CA ALA A 14 17.15 -11.23 -6.14
C ALA A 14 15.69 -10.76 -5.99
N GLU A 15 15.10 -10.27 -7.09
CA GLU A 15 13.71 -9.82 -7.15
C GLU A 15 12.73 -10.94 -6.77
N LEU A 16 12.87 -12.11 -7.40
CA LEU A 16 11.99 -13.26 -7.16
C LEU A 16 12.15 -13.78 -5.72
N ASN A 17 13.38 -13.84 -5.19
CA ASN A 17 13.62 -14.28 -3.82
C ASN A 17 12.97 -13.32 -2.80
N ALA A 18 13.09 -12.01 -3.00
CA ALA A 18 12.47 -11.01 -2.13
C ALA A 18 10.93 -11.11 -2.15
N LEU A 19 10.36 -11.27 -3.35
CA LEU A 19 8.92 -11.42 -3.54
C LEU A 19 8.38 -12.74 -2.94
N GLU A 20 9.09 -13.86 -3.12
CA GLU A 20 8.71 -15.14 -2.53
C GLU A 20 8.78 -15.11 -1.00
N HIS A 21 9.80 -14.46 -0.43
CA HIS A 21 9.92 -14.26 1.00
C HIS A 21 8.74 -13.44 1.55
N ALA A 22 8.32 -12.39 0.85
CA ALA A 22 7.23 -11.53 1.27
C ALA A 22 5.82 -12.13 1.10
N MET A 23 5.63 -13.03 0.13
CA MET A 23 4.29 -13.48 -0.29
C MET A 23 4.01 -14.97 -0.11
N LYS A 24 5.00 -15.85 -0.34
CA LYS A 24 4.81 -17.31 -0.25
C LYS A 24 5.19 -17.87 1.11
N HIS A 25 6.23 -17.31 1.72
CA HIS A 25 6.73 -17.75 3.03
C HIS A 25 6.97 -16.58 3.99
N PRO A 26 5.99 -15.68 4.18
CA PRO A 26 6.19 -14.53 5.03
C PRO A 26 6.24 -14.90 6.51
N GLN A 27 6.94 -14.08 7.28
CA GLN A 27 6.86 -14.14 8.73
C GLN A 27 5.68 -13.28 9.20
N HIS A 28 4.79 -13.88 9.99
CA HIS A 28 3.66 -13.17 10.58
C HIS A 28 4.09 -12.41 11.85
N PRO A 29 3.55 -11.21 12.11
CA PRO A 29 2.47 -10.56 11.35
C PRO A 29 2.93 -9.95 10.02
N VAL A 30 2.14 -10.17 8.97
CA VAL A 30 2.32 -9.62 7.63
C VAL A 30 1.43 -8.40 7.46
N VAL A 31 2.04 -7.28 7.09
CA VAL A 31 1.35 -6.02 6.84
C VAL A 31 1.57 -5.60 5.41
N ALA A 32 0.49 -5.32 4.67
CA ALA A 32 0.57 -4.69 3.36
C ALA A 32 -0.02 -3.29 3.39
N ILE A 33 0.68 -2.35 2.76
CA ILE A 33 0.21 -0.99 2.52
C ILE A 33 -0.11 -0.86 1.04
N VAL A 34 -1.35 -0.49 0.72
CA VAL A 34 -1.80 -0.27 -0.66
C VAL A 34 -2.39 1.13 -0.79
N GLY A 35 -1.56 2.04 -1.27
CA GLY A 35 -1.90 3.43 -1.58
C GLY A 35 -2.20 3.63 -3.05
N GLY A 36 -3.03 4.63 -3.34
CA GLY A 36 -3.27 5.07 -4.71
C GLY A 36 -4.55 5.88 -4.87
N ALA A 37 -4.74 6.43 -6.06
CA ALA A 37 -5.87 7.29 -6.39
C ALA A 37 -7.19 6.52 -6.58
N LYS A 38 -7.14 5.25 -6.99
CA LYS A 38 -8.32 4.45 -7.39
C LYS A 38 -8.21 3.02 -6.88
N VAL A 39 -9.32 2.50 -6.36
CA VAL A 39 -9.53 1.08 -6.03
C VAL A 39 -9.60 0.25 -7.31
N SER A 40 -10.26 0.73 -8.37
CA SER A 40 -10.44 -0.01 -9.62
C SER A 40 -9.13 -0.50 -10.25
N THR A 41 -8.06 0.28 -10.14
CA THR A 41 -6.74 -0.06 -10.68
C THR A 41 -5.94 -1.00 -9.78
N LYS A 42 -6.40 -1.24 -8.55
CA LYS A 42 -5.72 -2.04 -7.51
C LYS A 42 -6.62 -3.11 -6.90
N LEU A 43 -7.82 -3.33 -7.46
CA LEU A 43 -8.83 -4.20 -6.86
C LEU A 43 -8.33 -5.64 -6.74
N THR A 44 -7.77 -6.19 -7.81
CA THR A 44 -7.19 -7.54 -7.82
C THR A 44 -6.06 -7.68 -6.79
N LEU A 45 -5.25 -6.63 -6.63
CA LEU A 45 -4.18 -6.59 -5.64
C LEU A 45 -4.75 -6.59 -4.22
N LEU A 46 -5.73 -5.72 -3.95
CA LEU A 46 -6.41 -5.65 -2.64
C LEU A 46 -7.07 -6.98 -2.29
N GLU A 47 -7.79 -7.61 -3.23
CA GLU A 47 -8.40 -8.93 -3.05
C GLU A 47 -7.33 -9.99 -2.74
N SER A 48 -6.26 -10.05 -3.54
CA SER A 48 -5.18 -11.03 -3.36
C SER A 48 -4.48 -10.87 -2.01
N LEU A 49 -4.08 -9.64 -1.66
CA LEU A 49 -3.40 -9.35 -0.41
C LEU A 49 -4.32 -9.55 0.80
N SER A 50 -5.59 -9.18 0.70
CA SER A 50 -6.58 -9.35 1.78
C SER A 50 -6.81 -10.81 2.18
N ASN A 51 -6.38 -11.78 1.35
CA ASN A 51 -6.42 -13.21 1.64
C ASN A 51 -5.14 -13.76 2.28
N VAL A 52 -4.06 -12.99 2.31
CA VAL A 52 -2.73 -13.44 2.77
C VAL A 52 -2.28 -12.68 4.02
N VAL A 53 -2.51 -11.37 4.07
CA VAL A 53 -1.97 -10.52 5.14
C VAL A 53 -2.82 -10.55 6.42
N ASP A 54 -2.19 -10.18 7.54
CA ASP A 54 -2.86 -9.98 8.83
C ASP A 54 -3.41 -8.55 8.95
N GLN A 55 -2.76 -7.59 8.30
CA GLN A 55 -3.18 -6.19 8.26
C GLN A 55 -3.04 -5.64 6.84
N LEU A 56 -4.10 -5.04 6.30
CA LEU A 56 -4.09 -4.35 5.01
C LEU A 56 -4.41 -2.87 5.22
N VAL A 57 -3.41 -2.00 5.04
CA VAL A 57 -3.51 -0.56 5.26
C VAL A 57 -3.76 0.16 3.94
N PRO A 58 -4.99 0.66 3.68
CA PRO A 58 -5.27 1.42 2.47
C PRO A 58 -4.76 2.87 2.60
N GLY A 59 -4.31 3.45 1.48
CA GLY A 59 -3.86 4.86 1.39
C GLY A 59 -4.52 5.64 0.26
N GLY A 60 -4.59 6.98 0.38
CA GLY A 60 -5.11 7.86 -0.67
C GLY A 60 -6.59 7.66 -1.03
N GLY A 61 -6.92 7.73 -2.32
CA GLY A 61 -8.29 7.52 -2.82
C GLY A 61 -8.83 6.11 -2.58
N ILE A 62 -7.95 5.12 -2.44
CA ILE A 62 -8.31 3.78 -1.96
C ILE A 62 -8.85 3.90 -0.54
N ALA A 63 -8.10 4.51 0.39
CA ALA A 63 -8.54 4.73 1.76
C ALA A 63 -9.88 5.47 1.85
N ASN A 64 -10.08 6.52 1.05
CA ASN A 64 -11.35 7.25 0.99
C ASN A 64 -12.53 6.35 0.60
N THR A 65 -12.33 5.39 -0.30
CA THR A 65 -13.37 4.42 -0.66
C THR A 65 -13.69 3.47 0.51
N PHE A 66 -12.68 3.07 1.29
CA PHE A 66 -12.87 2.28 2.51
C PHE A 66 -13.53 3.09 3.65
N ILE A 67 -13.20 4.37 3.79
CA ILE A 67 -13.87 5.30 4.72
C ILE A 67 -15.38 5.40 4.40
N ALA A 68 -15.70 5.63 3.12
CA ALA A 68 -17.08 5.68 2.66
C ALA A 68 -17.80 4.32 2.82
N ALA A 69 -17.10 3.21 2.57
CA ALA A 69 -17.62 1.85 2.78
C ALA A 69 -17.93 1.55 4.26
N ALA A 70 -17.17 2.14 5.19
CA ALA A 70 -17.40 2.07 6.62
C ALA A 70 -18.54 3.00 7.12
N GLY A 71 -19.15 3.78 6.23
CA GLY A 71 -20.32 4.61 6.52
C GLY A 71 -20.02 6.07 6.86
N TYR A 72 -18.76 6.51 6.73
CA TYR A 72 -18.39 7.90 6.98
C TYR A 72 -18.49 8.77 5.70
N ALA A 73 -18.76 10.05 5.90
CA ALA A 73 -18.74 11.01 4.80
C ALA A 73 -17.30 11.30 4.36
N VAL A 74 -17.09 11.48 3.05
CA VAL A 74 -15.78 11.84 2.47
C VAL A 74 -15.80 13.17 1.73
N GLY A 75 -16.87 13.97 1.85
CA GLY A 75 -17.00 15.26 1.18
C GLY A 75 -16.79 15.17 -0.34
N LYS A 76 -15.89 15.99 -0.87
CA LYS A 76 -15.46 16.00 -2.28
C LYS A 76 -14.21 15.17 -2.56
N SER A 77 -13.74 14.38 -1.59
CA SER A 77 -12.55 13.55 -1.74
C SER A 77 -12.64 12.61 -2.94
N LEU A 78 -11.48 12.22 -3.47
CA LEU A 78 -11.42 11.20 -4.51
C LEU A 78 -11.77 9.83 -3.91
N TYR A 79 -12.86 9.21 -4.39
CA TYR A 79 -13.26 7.84 -4.05
C TYR A 79 -14.12 7.23 -5.17
N GLU A 80 -14.40 5.93 -5.12
CA GLU A 80 -15.18 5.22 -6.14
C GLU A 80 -16.51 4.66 -5.58
N PRO A 81 -17.63 5.40 -5.69
CA PRO A 81 -18.94 4.97 -5.18
C PRO A 81 -19.41 3.62 -5.70
N ALA A 82 -19.05 3.29 -6.96
CA ALA A 82 -19.41 2.03 -7.59
C ALA A 82 -18.75 0.79 -6.95
N LEU A 83 -17.68 1.00 -6.15
CA LEU A 83 -16.90 -0.07 -5.53
C LEU A 83 -17.09 -0.18 -4.02
N LEU A 84 -18.04 0.57 -3.43
CA LEU A 84 -18.28 0.53 -1.98
C LEU A 84 -18.66 -0.87 -1.50
N LYS A 85 -19.50 -1.59 -2.25
CA LYS A 85 -19.90 -2.97 -1.91
C LYS A 85 -18.71 -3.93 -1.92
N GLN A 86 -17.80 -3.76 -2.88
CA GLN A 86 -16.59 -4.55 -3.00
C GLN A 86 -15.63 -4.24 -1.85
N ALA A 87 -15.42 -2.97 -1.52
CA ALA A 87 -14.61 -2.57 -0.36
C ALA A 87 -15.16 -3.16 0.95
N GLN A 88 -16.48 -3.12 1.16
CA GLN A 88 -17.15 -3.76 2.31
C GLN A 88 -16.91 -5.28 2.33
N ALA A 89 -17.02 -5.95 1.18
CA ALA A 89 -16.76 -7.38 1.08
C ALA A 89 -15.30 -7.74 1.42
N ILE A 90 -14.34 -6.93 0.98
CA ILE A 90 -12.92 -7.10 1.31
C ILE A 90 -12.68 -6.92 2.81
N MET A 91 -13.27 -5.89 3.44
CA MET A 91 -13.18 -5.68 4.89
C MET A 91 -13.76 -6.85 5.69
N GLU A 92 -14.93 -7.35 5.30
CA GLU A 92 -15.58 -8.47 5.99
C GLU A 92 -14.82 -9.78 5.78
N SER A 93 -14.32 -10.03 4.57
CA SER A 93 -13.45 -11.18 4.28
C SER A 93 -12.20 -11.18 5.17
N ALA A 94 -11.48 -10.05 5.24
CA ALA A 94 -10.32 -9.91 6.11
C ALA A 94 -10.68 -10.19 7.58
N ARG A 95 -11.75 -9.57 8.08
CA ARG A 95 -12.24 -9.77 9.46
C ARG A 95 -12.57 -11.23 9.76
N SER A 96 -13.21 -11.94 8.84
CA SER A 96 -13.59 -13.35 9.02
C SER A 96 -12.37 -14.28 9.20
N ARG A 97 -11.19 -13.87 8.70
CA ARG A 97 -9.92 -14.59 8.87
C ARG A 97 -9.13 -14.13 10.10
N GLY A 98 -9.62 -13.15 10.85
CA GLY A 98 -8.87 -12.51 11.94
C GLY A 98 -7.86 -11.47 11.47
N ALA A 99 -7.88 -11.08 10.20
CA ALA A 99 -7.12 -9.96 9.67
C ALA A 99 -7.91 -8.65 9.81
N GLU A 100 -7.24 -7.51 9.72
CA GLU A 100 -7.86 -6.20 9.85
C GLU A 100 -7.49 -5.27 8.70
N ILE A 101 -8.47 -4.44 8.32
CA ILE A 101 -8.27 -3.29 7.43
C ILE A 101 -8.58 -2.05 8.27
N PRO A 102 -7.57 -1.43 8.90
CA PRO A 102 -7.81 -0.32 9.79
C PRO A 102 -8.24 0.90 8.97
N VAL A 103 -9.47 1.36 9.20
CA VAL A 103 -9.99 2.59 8.59
C VAL A 103 -9.45 3.80 9.37
N PRO A 104 -9.04 4.89 8.71
CA PRO A 104 -8.64 6.12 9.38
C PRO A 104 -9.67 6.64 10.37
N THR A 105 -9.22 7.06 11.55
CA THR A 105 -10.06 7.69 12.59
C THR A 105 -10.04 9.21 12.49
N ASP A 106 -8.96 9.75 11.93
CA ASP A 106 -8.75 11.16 11.67
C ASP A 106 -8.04 11.35 10.32
N VAL A 107 -8.24 12.51 9.71
CA VAL A 107 -7.80 12.82 8.35
C VAL A 107 -7.32 14.27 8.26
N ARG A 108 -6.45 14.54 7.29
CA ARG A 108 -6.07 15.89 6.89
C ARG A 108 -6.83 16.28 5.64
N VAL A 109 -7.62 17.35 5.77
CA VAL A 109 -8.44 17.89 4.71
C VAL A 109 -7.91 19.21 4.19
N GLY A 110 -8.22 19.52 2.95
CA GLY A 110 -8.09 20.83 2.34
C GLY A 110 -9.34 21.20 1.52
N LYS A 111 -9.44 22.46 1.11
CA LYS A 111 -10.56 22.94 0.28
C LYS A 111 -10.28 22.92 -1.23
N GLN A 112 -9.03 22.69 -1.60
CA GLN A 112 -8.57 22.67 -3.00
C GLN A 112 -7.31 21.80 -3.14
N PHE A 113 -7.12 21.20 -4.30
CA PHE A 113 -5.91 20.45 -4.63
C PHE A 113 -4.80 21.43 -5.07
N SER A 114 -4.02 21.92 -4.10
CA SER A 114 -2.93 22.87 -4.34
C SER A 114 -1.89 22.80 -3.22
N SER A 115 -0.63 23.09 -3.54
CA SER A 115 0.45 23.28 -2.57
C SER A 115 0.20 24.43 -1.60
N ASP A 116 -0.68 25.38 -1.93
CA ASP A 116 -1.05 26.51 -1.05
C ASP A 116 -2.29 26.22 -0.20
N ALA A 117 -2.89 25.03 -0.32
CA ALA A 117 -4.07 24.68 0.45
C ALA A 117 -3.72 24.58 1.95
N VAL A 118 -4.53 25.23 2.79
CA VAL A 118 -4.42 25.09 4.25
C VAL A 118 -4.91 23.72 4.65
N ALA A 119 -4.03 22.92 5.26
CA ALA A 119 -4.39 21.63 5.83
C ALA A 119 -5.07 21.82 7.18
N GLN A 120 -6.21 21.15 7.38
CA GLN A 120 -6.90 21.05 8.65
C GLN A 120 -7.01 19.57 9.05
N THR A 121 -6.72 19.26 10.30
CA THR A 121 -7.00 17.92 10.85
C THR A 121 -8.44 17.85 11.34
N LYS A 122 -9.13 16.76 11.02
CA LYS A 122 -10.50 16.49 11.48
C LYS A 122 -10.65 15.02 11.83
N LEU A 123 -11.57 14.71 12.73
CA LEU A 123 -12.05 13.34 12.88
C LEU A 123 -12.75 12.91 11.58
N VAL A 124 -12.72 11.61 11.29
CA VAL A 124 -13.28 11.07 10.05
C VAL A 124 -14.80 11.28 9.94
N ASP A 125 -15.50 11.37 11.07
CA ASP A 125 -16.93 11.64 11.17
C ASP A 125 -17.28 13.15 11.12
N GLU A 126 -16.27 14.02 11.11
CA GLU A 126 -16.42 15.49 11.05
C GLU A 126 -16.04 16.07 9.67
N VAL A 127 -15.77 15.22 8.68
CA VAL A 127 -15.46 15.64 7.30
C VAL A 127 -16.66 16.38 6.71
N ALA A 128 -16.45 17.64 6.30
CA ALA A 128 -17.50 18.48 5.75
C ALA A 128 -17.76 18.18 4.27
N GLU A 129 -18.93 18.58 3.76
CA GLU A 129 -19.33 18.32 2.37
C GLU A 129 -18.37 18.91 1.32
N ASP A 130 -17.69 20.01 1.64
CA ASP A 130 -16.76 20.70 0.75
C ASP A 130 -15.28 20.37 1.03
N ASP A 131 -14.99 19.44 1.94
CA ASP A 131 -13.64 18.98 2.22
C ASP A 131 -13.14 17.96 1.19
N PHE A 132 -11.83 18.01 0.93
CA PHE A 132 -11.09 16.96 0.26
C PHE A 132 -10.07 16.37 1.24
N ILE A 133 -10.12 15.06 1.47
CA ILE A 133 -9.14 14.30 2.23
C ILE A 133 -7.91 14.08 1.35
N PHE A 134 -6.77 14.58 1.81
CA PHE A 134 -5.50 14.50 1.09
C PHE A 134 -4.42 13.71 1.83
N ASP A 135 -4.57 13.51 3.13
CA ASP A 135 -3.66 12.68 3.93
C ASP A 135 -4.41 12.15 5.16
N ILE A 136 -3.82 11.17 5.84
CA ILE A 136 -4.33 10.69 7.12
C ILE A 136 -3.98 11.67 8.25
N GLY A 137 -4.76 11.63 9.33
CA GLY A 137 -4.50 12.44 10.51
C GLY A 137 -3.39 11.85 11.40
N PRO A 138 -2.88 12.63 12.36
CA PRO A 138 -1.81 12.21 13.26
C PRO A 138 -2.16 10.99 14.13
N GLU A 139 -3.42 10.79 14.54
CA GLU A 139 -3.79 9.62 15.34
C GLU A 139 -3.75 8.33 14.51
N THR A 140 -4.28 8.40 13.30
CA THR A 140 -4.23 7.30 12.31
C THR A 140 -2.78 6.99 11.95
N ALA A 141 -1.95 8.00 11.71
CA ALA A 141 -0.55 7.82 11.36
C ALA A 141 0.22 7.12 12.49
N ARG A 142 -0.02 7.52 13.75
CA ARG A 142 0.55 6.87 14.92
C ARG A 142 0.09 5.41 15.05
N ARG A 143 -1.20 5.15 14.84
CA ARG A 143 -1.74 3.78 14.84
C ARG A 143 -1.06 2.91 13.79
N TYR A 144 -0.89 3.41 12.58
CA TYR A 144 -0.22 2.67 11.50
C TYR A 144 1.26 2.45 11.80
N ALA A 145 1.95 3.44 12.37
CA ALA A 145 3.32 3.28 12.82
C ALA A 145 3.46 2.17 13.88
N ASP A 146 2.53 2.10 14.84
CA ASP A 146 2.52 1.06 15.85
C ASP A 146 2.26 -0.34 15.25
N ILE A 147 1.43 -0.44 14.20
CA ILE A 147 1.26 -1.68 13.43
C ILE A 147 2.60 -2.10 12.80
N MET A 148 3.32 -1.18 12.13
CA MET A 148 4.61 -1.49 11.46
C MET A 148 5.68 -1.98 12.45
N LYS A 149 5.69 -1.47 13.68
CA LYS A 149 6.63 -1.92 14.73
C LYS A 149 6.43 -3.37 15.15
N THR A 150 5.21 -3.88 15.01
CA THR A 150 4.85 -5.25 15.39
C THR A 150 4.89 -6.23 14.22
N ALA A 151 5.03 -5.73 12.99
CA ALA A 151 5.12 -6.55 11.79
C ALA A 151 6.43 -7.35 11.78
N ALA A 152 6.39 -8.54 11.18
CA ALA A 152 7.58 -9.30 10.83
C ALA A 152 7.85 -9.27 9.32
N THR A 153 6.83 -9.00 8.50
CA THR A 153 6.96 -8.76 7.05
C THR A 153 6.10 -7.57 6.63
N ILE A 154 6.68 -6.64 5.86
CA ILE A 154 6.01 -5.43 5.39
C ILE A 154 6.11 -5.35 3.85
N VAL A 155 4.96 -5.20 3.19
CA VAL A 155 4.85 -4.94 1.75
C VAL A 155 4.32 -3.53 1.54
N TRP A 156 5.10 -2.63 0.95
CA TRP A 156 4.71 -1.24 0.72
C TRP A 156 4.49 -0.93 -0.76
N ASN A 157 3.24 -0.60 -1.11
CA ASN A 157 2.85 -0.19 -2.46
C ASN A 157 1.93 1.04 -2.43
N GLY A 158 2.52 2.23 -2.46
CA GLY A 158 1.82 3.50 -2.63
C GLY A 158 1.76 4.34 -1.35
N PRO A 159 1.66 5.67 -1.47
CA PRO A 159 1.63 6.59 -0.33
C PRO A 159 0.26 6.60 0.36
N LEU A 160 0.21 7.17 1.57
CA LEU A 160 -1.03 7.35 2.32
C LEU A 160 -1.78 8.64 1.96
N GLY A 161 -1.06 9.64 1.45
CA GLY A 161 -1.58 10.95 1.08
C GLY A 161 -0.87 11.55 -0.13
N VAL A 162 -1.23 12.80 -0.45
CA VAL A 162 -0.65 13.62 -1.53
C VAL A 162 0.70 14.18 -1.06
N PHE A 163 1.67 13.28 -0.94
CA PHE A 163 2.97 13.56 -0.31
C PHE A 163 3.82 14.58 -1.05
N GLU A 164 3.47 14.93 -2.28
CA GLU A 164 4.06 16.01 -3.06
C GLU A 164 3.83 17.38 -2.39
N PHE A 165 2.73 17.53 -1.65
CA PHE A 165 2.42 18.74 -0.89
C PHE A 165 2.80 18.56 0.58
N GLU A 166 3.64 19.44 1.10
CA GLU A 166 4.27 19.28 2.42
C GLU A 166 3.26 19.19 3.58
N GLN A 167 2.16 19.94 3.48
CA GLN A 167 1.09 19.93 4.46
C GLN A 167 0.26 18.62 4.48
N PHE A 168 0.40 17.78 3.44
CA PHE A 168 -0.27 16.50 3.23
C PHE A 168 0.73 15.33 3.06
N SER A 169 1.98 15.53 3.50
CA SER A 169 3.05 14.53 3.38
C SER A 169 3.31 13.75 4.67
N GLN A 170 2.80 14.24 5.81
CA GLN A 170 3.18 13.75 7.14
C GLN A 170 2.74 12.31 7.39
N GLY A 171 1.57 11.88 6.92
CA GLY A 171 1.12 10.50 7.06
C GLY A 171 2.03 9.53 6.34
N THR A 172 2.44 9.88 5.10
CA THR A 172 3.37 9.06 4.31
C THR A 172 4.78 9.06 4.89
N ALA A 173 5.26 10.22 5.38
CA ALA A 173 6.55 10.34 6.05
C ALA A 173 6.62 9.46 7.30
N MET A 174 5.64 9.57 8.19
CA MET A 174 5.58 8.79 9.44
C MET A 174 5.46 7.29 9.17
N LEU A 175 4.69 6.89 8.15
CA LEU A 175 4.66 5.49 7.73
C LEU A 175 6.06 5.02 7.30
N GLY A 176 6.71 5.79 6.42
CA GLY A 176 8.03 5.44 5.90
C GLY A 176 9.09 5.33 7.00
N GLU A 177 9.10 6.27 7.95
CA GLU A 177 9.95 6.22 9.15
C GLU A 177 9.65 4.98 10.01
N ALA A 178 8.38 4.64 10.22
CA ALA A 178 8.01 3.47 10.98
C ALA A 178 8.42 2.14 10.31
N ILE A 179 8.40 2.09 8.97
CA ILE A 179 8.93 0.95 8.22
C ILE A 179 10.46 0.89 8.35
N ALA A 180 11.15 2.03 8.26
CA ALA A 180 12.60 2.12 8.38
C ALA A 180 13.11 1.73 9.78
N ASP A 181 12.36 2.05 10.84
CA ASP A 181 12.69 1.69 12.22
C ASP A 181 12.27 0.25 12.59
N SER A 182 11.50 -0.42 11.74
CA SER A 182 11.01 -1.78 12.00
C SER A 182 12.10 -2.82 11.72
N PRO A 183 12.25 -3.86 12.57
CA PRO A 183 13.14 -4.99 12.29
C PRO A 183 12.57 -5.96 11.24
N ALA A 184 11.35 -5.71 10.74
CA ALA A 184 10.68 -6.54 9.76
C ALA A 184 11.45 -6.61 8.43
N PHE A 185 11.27 -7.70 7.70
CA PHE A 185 11.61 -7.70 6.29
C PHE A 185 10.67 -6.76 5.53
N SER A 186 11.22 -5.73 4.89
CA SER A 186 10.45 -4.71 4.16
C SER A 186 10.72 -4.77 2.66
N ILE A 187 9.67 -4.95 1.87
CA ILE A 187 9.72 -4.83 0.41
C ILE A 187 8.85 -3.68 -0.06
N ALA A 188 9.43 -2.77 -0.83
CA ALA A 188 8.73 -1.63 -1.41
C ALA A 188 8.75 -1.68 -2.93
N GLY A 189 7.65 -1.27 -3.57
CA GLY A 189 7.57 -1.21 -5.02
C GLY A 189 6.49 -0.27 -5.53
N GLY A 190 6.61 0.15 -6.79
CA GLY A 190 5.71 1.10 -7.46
C GLY A 190 6.28 2.53 -7.50
N GLY A 191 6.03 3.25 -8.60
CA GLY A 191 6.64 4.56 -8.87
C GLY A 191 6.44 5.58 -7.74
N ASP A 192 5.21 5.71 -7.25
CA ASP A 192 4.90 6.67 -6.17
C ASP A 192 5.57 6.28 -4.85
N THR A 193 5.69 4.98 -4.56
CA THR A 193 6.42 4.47 -3.39
C THR A 193 7.89 4.82 -3.46
N LEU A 194 8.52 4.61 -4.63
CA LEU A 194 9.93 4.91 -4.85
C LEU A 194 10.18 6.43 -4.73
N ALA A 195 9.28 7.25 -5.26
CA ALA A 195 9.34 8.70 -5.12
C ALA A 195 9.21 9.15 -3.65
N ALA A 196 8.33 8.51 -2.86
CA ALA A 196 8.22 8.76 -1.42
C ALA A 196 9.49 8.34 -0.68
N ILE A 197 10.03 7.15 -0.95
CA ILE A 197 11.29 6.65 -0.36
C ILE A 197 12.45 7.60 -0.65
N GLU A 198 12.55 8.11 -1.88
CA GLU A 198 13.57 9.07 -2.27
C GLU A 198 13.37 10.42 -1.56
N LYS A 199 12.15 10.95 -1.54
CA LYS A 199 11.82 12.22 -0.86
C LYS A 199 12.20 12.18 0.61
N PHE A 200 11.90 11.08 1.30
CA PHE A 200 12.14 10.92 2.74
C PHE A 200 13.47 10.24 3.08
N LYS A 201 14.31 9.94 2.07
CA LYS A 201 15.65 9.35 2.21
C LYS A 201 15.66 8.03 2.98
N LEU A 202 14.71 7.16 2.65
CA LEU A 202 14.49 5.89 3.35
C LEU A 202 15.13 4.68 2.64
N ALA A 203 15.86 4.91 1.55
CA ALA A 203 16.31 3.85 0.66
C ALA A 203 17.21 2.82 1.37
N ASP A 204 18.14 3.30 2.19
CA ASP A 204 19.10 2.44 2.91
C ASP A 204 18.46 1.64 4.05
N SER A 205 17.23 1.99 4.45
CA SER A 205 16.48 1.34 5.53
C SER A 205 15.47 0.30 5.03
N MET A 206 15.31 0.14 3.71
CA MET A 206 14.43 -0.87 3.13
C MET A 206 15.20 -2.17 2.90
N SER A 207 14.59 -3.32 3.23
CA SER A 207 15.25 -4.63 2.96
C SER A 207 15.36 -4.90 1.46
N TYR A 208 14.36 -4.49 0.69
CA TYR A 208 14.35 -4.60 -0.76
C TYR A 208 13.49 -3.51 -1.44
N ILE A 209 14.01 -2.89 -2.49
CA ILE A 209 13.29 -1.93 -3.32
C ILE A 209 13.15 -2.51 -4.72
N SER A 210 11.93 -2.83 -5.11
CA SER A 210 11.60 -3.33 -6.43
C SER A 210 11.62 -2.22 -7.47
N THR A 211 12.37 -2.45 -8.55
CA THR A 211 12.31 -1.65 -9.78
C THR A 211 11.48 -2.35 -10.87
N GLY A 212 10.72 -3.39 -10.53
CA GLY A 212 9.94 -4.22 -11.46
C GLY A 212 8.66 -3.56 -12.00
N GLY A 213 8.24 -2.43 -11.42
CA GLY A 213 7.09 -1.65 -11.88
C GLY A 213 5.79 -2.47 -11.93
N GLY A 214 5.23 -2.66 -13.12
CA GLY A 214 4.02 -3.47 -13.31
C GLY A 214 4.22 -4.96 -12.99
N ALA A 215 5.41 -5.52 -13.24
CA ALA A 215 5.68 -6.93 -12.96
C ALA A 215 5.66 -7.23 -11.45
N PHE A 216 6.11 -6.28 -10.62
CA PHE A 216 5.99 -6.35 -9.17
C PHE A 216 4.51 -6.47 -8.74
N LEU A 217 3.64 -5.63 -9.30
CA LEU A 217 2.20 -5.66 -9.01
C LEU A 217 1.54 -6.96 -9.47
N GLU A 218 1.83 -7.41 -10.69
CA GLU A 218 1.27 -8.67 -11.21
C GLU A 218 1.69 -9.87 -10.34
N PHE A 219 2.92 -9.88 -9.83
CA PHE A 219 3.36 -10.92 -8.91
C PHE A 219 2.61 -10.87 -7.57
N LEU A 220 2.43 -9.67 -6.98
CA LEU A 220 1.66 -9.51 -5.74
C LEU A 220 0.17 -9.85 -5.92
N GLU A 221 -0.37 -9.68 -7.13
CA GLU A 221 -1.70 -10.15 -7.54
C GLU A 221 -1.78 -11.68 -7.72
N GLY A 222 -0.67 -12.40 -7.51
CA GLY A 222 -0.59 -13.85 -7.66
C GLY A 222 -0.60 -14.33 -9.11
N LYS A 223 -0.36 -13.45 -10.08
CA LYS A 223 -0.32 -13.84 -11.50
C LYS A 223 1.01 -14.53 -11.83
N THR A 224 0.93 -15.49 -12.73
CA THR A 224 2.12 -16.11 -13.31
C THR A 224 2.79 -15.14 -14.29
N LEU A 225 4.05 -14.77 -14.02
CA LEU A 225 4.84 -13.96 -14.94
C LEU A 225 5.36 -14.83 -16.09
N PRO A 226 5.01 -14.54 -17.37
CA PRO A 226 5.34 -15.43 -18.49
C PRO A 226 6.83 -15.74 -18.66
N ALA A 227 7.70 -14.75 -18.38
CA ALA A 227 9.15 -14.94 -18.46
C ALA A 227 9.67 -15.90 -17.36
N VAL A 228 9.10 -15.83 -16.16
CA VAL A 228 9.48 -16.70 -15.03
C VAL A 228 8.98 -18.12 -15.28
N GLU A 229 7.74 -18.27 -15.77
CA GLU A 229 7.18 -19.56 -16.15
C GLU A 229 8.03 -20.26 -17.21
N MET A 230 8.45 -19.52 -18.25
CA MET A 230 9.30 -20.07 -19.29
C MET A 230 10.64 -20.56 -18.73
N LEU A 231 11.27 -19.78 -17.84
CA LEU A 231 12.51 -20.17 -17.17
C LEU A 231 12.34 -21.43 -16.30
N GLN A 232 11.25 -21.52 -15.54
CA GLN A 232 10.92 -22.69 -14.73
C GLN A 232 10.68 -23.93 -15.59
N SER A 233 9.97 -23.80 -16.71
CA SER A 233 9.69 -24.92 -17.62
C SER A 233 10.94 -25.51 -18.29
N ARG A 234 12.03 -24.73 -18.30
CA ARG A 234 13.32 -25.07 -18.92
C ARG A 234 14.41 -25.40 -17.90
N ALA A 235 14.11 -25.39 -16.60
CA ALA A 235 15.06 -25.63 -15.51
C ALA A 235 15.37 -27.13 -15.25
N THR A 236 15.02 -28.00 -16.19
CA THR A 236 15.31 -29.45 -16.18
C THR A 236 16.77 -29.76 -16.48
#